data_AF-A0A7C2W7Y0-F1
#
_entry.id   AF-A0A7C2W7Y0-F1
#
_cell.length_a   1.000
_cell.length_b   1.000
_cell.length_c   1.000
_cell.angle_alpha   90.00
_cell.angle_beta   90.00
_cell.angle_gamma   90.00
#
_symmetry.space_group_name_H-M   'P 1'
#
loop_
_entity.id
_entity.type
_entity.pdbx_description
1 polymer ?
#
loop_
_entity_poly.entity_id
_entity_poly.type
_entity_poly.pdbx_seq_one_letter_code
_entity_poly.pdbx_strand_id
1 'polypeptide(L)'
;ALLLAARPEFGPLAEEIRRVGRETMTGRNLAYALMKTTTRIKSETLKRTIDLIVNSIKSGGKLADLLDQTASDLRDQEMIKKEISASVLMYVIFIFVAIAFGAPLLFAMSSFLVKILTKNMQLISEGMPSGGLEGAPISITNITLDQDFINFYAIVSLTVTSFFGSVIIGLILRGDEKYGLKYLPIMLLIAIGLFFLGNFAMESLFGKMMEVA
;
A
#
# COMPACT_ATOMS: atom_id res chain seq x y z
N ALA A 1 -0.29 27.62 -35.33
CA ALA A 1 -0.74 27.23 -33.98
C ALA A 1 -0.64 25.71 -33.75
N LEU A 2 -1.42 24.87 -34.45
CA LEU A 2 -1.45 23.42 -34.19
C LEU A 2 -0.08 22.72 -34.29
N LEU A 3 0.73 23.03 -35.31
CA LEU A 3 2.08 22.46 -35.44
C LEU A 3 3.04 22.90 -34.32
N LEU A 4 2.83 24.08 -33.74
CA LEU A 4 3.64 24.60 -32.63
C LEU A 4 3.27 23.91 -31.31
N ALA A 5 2.04 23.37 -31.19
CA ALA A 5 1.59 22.62 -30.03
C ALA A 5 2.22 21.21 -29.96
N ALA A 6 2.83 20.71 -31.05
CA ALA A 6 3.50 19.41 -31.10
C ALA A 6 4.89 19.45 -30.47
N ARG A 7 4.92 19.60 -29.15
CA ARG A 7 6.16 19.63 -28.39
C ARG A 7 6.79 18.23 -28.26
N PRO A 8 8.12 18.09 -28.39
CA PRO A 8 8.80 16.80 -28.42
C PRO A 8 8.62 15.97 -27.14
N GLU A 9 8.41 16.61 -25.99
CA GLU A 9 8.14 15.94 -24.71
C GLU A 9 6.87 15.07 -24.70
N PHE A 10 5.94 15.26 -25.64
CA PHE A 10 4.70 14.47 -25.73
C PHE A 10 4.85 13.15 -26.51
N GLY A 11 6.06 12.82 -26.99
CA GLY A 11 6.36 11.54 -27.62
C GLY A 11 5.39 11.17 -28.76
N PRO A 12 4.71 9.99 -28.71
CA PRO A 12 3.78 9.57 -29.76
C PRO A 12 2.64 10.56 -30.06
N LEU A 13 2.19 11.31 -29.05
CA LEU A 13 1.14 12.33 -29.24
C LEU A 13 1.66 13.51 -30.08
N ALA A 14 2.93 13.88 -29.94
CA ALA A 14 3.54 14.96 -30.72
C ALA A 14 3.55 14.61 -32.22
N GLU A 15 3.87 13.36 -32.56
CA GLU A 15 3.85 12.87 -33.94
C GLU A 15 2.45 12.95 -34.55
N GLU A 16 1.44 12.61 -33.76
CA GLU A 16 0.06 12.69 -34.19
C GLU A 16 -0.44 14.12 -34.34
N ILE A 17 -0.09 15.04 -33.43
CA ILE A 17 -0.41 16.47 -33.59
C ILE A 17 0.27 17.04 -34.85
N ARG A 18 1.52 16.64 -35.15
CA ARG A 18 2.19 17.01 -36.42
C ARG A 18 1.47 16.44 -37.64
N ARG A 19 1.00 15.19 -37.57
CA ARG A 19 0.23 14.56 -38.64
C ARG A 19 -1.08 15.31 -38.89
N VAL A 20 -1.84 15.63 -37.84
CA VAL A 20 -3.06 16.44 -37.96
C VAL A 20 -2.74 17.80 -38.59
N GLY A 21 -1.69 18.47 -38.12
CA GLY A 21 -1.29 19.77 -38.67
C GLY A 21 -0.95 19.72 -40.16
N ARG A 22 -0.19 18.71 -40.59
CA ARG A 22 0.10 18.48 -42.02
C ARG A 22 -1.16 18.18 -42.82
N GLU A 23 -2.02 17.28 -42.35
CA GLU A 23 -3.26 16.92 -43.05
C GLU A 23 -4.18 18.15 -43.20
N THR A 24 -4.31 18.98 -42.16
CA THR A 24 -5.12 20.21 -42.21
C THR A 24 -4.49 21.27 -43.12
N MET A 25 -3.16 21.44 -43.12
CA MET A 25 -2.48 22.34 -44.07
C MET A 25 -2.66 21.92 -45.52
N THR A 26 -2.76 20.62 -45.80
CA THR A 26 -3.06 20.10 -47.14
C THR A 26 -4.54 20.19 -47.53
N GLY A 27 -5.37 20.91 -46.76
CA GLY A 27 -6.78 21.16 -47.06
C GLY A 27 -7.76 20.14 -46.49
N ARG A 28 -7.31 19.18 -45.67
CA ARG A 28 -8.22 18.22 -45.03
C ARG A 28 -8.98 18.87 -43.87
N ASN A 29 -10.25 18.48 -43.70
CA ASN A 29 -11.08 18.96 -42.60
C ASN A 29 -10.41 18.66 -41.22
N LEU A 30 -10.25 19.69 -40.38
CA LEU A 30 -9.63 19.59 -39.05
C LEU A 30 -10.35 18.59 -38.15
N ALA A 31 -11.68 18.64 -38.12
CA ALA A 31 -12.48 17.73 -37.29
C ALA A 31 -12.28 16.26 -37.71
N TYR A 32 -12.19 16.00 -39.02
CA TYR A 32 -11.88 14.67 -39.53
C TYR A 32 -10.46 14.22 -39.15
N ALA A 33 -9.47 15.10 -39.29
CA ALA A 33 -8.07 14.80 -38.95
C ALA A 33 -7.88 14.52 -37.45
N LEU A 34 -8.53 15.31 -36.58
CA LEU A 34 -8.57 15.09 -35.13
C LEU A 34 -9.23 13.75 -34.79
N MET A 35 -10.39 13.45 -35.36
CA MET A 35 -11.10 12.18 -35.15
C MET A 35 -10.24 10.97 -35.53
N LYS A 36 -9.49 11.08 -36.64
CA LYS A 36 -8.57 10.02 -37.10
C LYS A 36 -7.43 9.76 -36.11
N THR A 37 -7.16 10.67 -35.18
CA THR A 37 -6.11 10.52 -34.15
C THR A 37 -6.59 9.62 -33.00
N THR A 38 -7.88 9.67 -32.65
CA THR A 38 -8.45 8.86 -31.57
C THR A 38 -8.39 7.37 -31.88
N THR A 39 -8.52 7.00 -33.15
CA THR A 39 -8.43 5.61 -33.62
C THR A 39 -7.00 5.06 -33.57
N ARG A 40 -5.98 5.92 -33.61
CA ARG A 40 -4.56 5.53 -33.57
C ARG A 40 -4.02 5.43 -32.14
N ILE A 41 -4.31 6.42 -31.29
CA ILE A 41 -3.79 6.48 -29.91
C ILE A 41 -4.58 5.58 -28.95
N LYS A 42 -5.83 5.19 -29.28
CA LYS A 42 -6.67 4.28 -28.49
C LYS A 42 -6.77 4.65 -26.99
N SER A 43 -6.80 5.95 -26.69
CA SER A 43 -7.03 6.48 -25.35
C SER A 43 -8.47 6.97 -25.23
N GLU A 44 -9.20 6.45 -24.25
CA GLU A 44 -10.59 6.86 -23.96
C GLU A 44 -10.67 8.34 -23.57
N THR A 45 -9.73 8.83 -22.76
CA THR A 45 -9.67 10.25 -22.38
C THR A 45 -9.46 11.12 -23.61
N LEU A 46 -8.48 10.78 -24.46
CA LEU A 46 -8.22 11.54 -25.69
C LEU A 46 -9.44 11.52 -26.62
N LYS A 47 -10.08 10.36 -26.77
CA LYS A 47 -11.26 10.21 -27.62
C LYS A 47 -12.38 11.15 -27.17
N ARG A 48 -12.72 11.15 -25.88
CA ARG A 48 -13.73 12.04 -25.30
C ARG A 48 -13.38 13.52 -25.50
N THR A 49 -12.12 13.90 -25.24
CA THR A 49 -11.65 15.27 -25.45
C THR A 49 -11.76 15.70 -26.91
N ILE A 50 -11.34 14.84 -27.84
CA ILE A 50 -11.42 15.14 -29.28
C ILE A 50 -12.87 15.18 -29.77
N ASP A 51 -13.75 14.30 -29.27
CA ASP A 51 -15.18 14.31 -29.62
C ASP A 51 -15.84 15.63 -29.19
N LEU A 52 -15.53 16.13 -27.99
CA LEU A 52 -15.98 17.45 -27.54
C LEU A 52 -15.49 18.56 -28.47
N ILE A 53 -14.19 18.61 -28.77
CA ILE A 53 -13.59 19.60 -29.67
C ILE A 53 -14.25 19.56 -31.07
N VAL A 54 -14.48 18.37 -31.62
CA VAL A 54 -15.10 18.20 -32.93
C VAL A 54 -16.54 18.69 -32.95
N ASN A 55 -17.33 18.40 -31.91
CA ASN A 55 -18.70 18.89 -31.79
C ASN A 55 -18.73 20.42 -31.69
N SER A 56 -17.78 21.01 -30.99
CA SER A 56 -17.60 22.47 -30.92
C SER A 56 -17.28 23.10 -32.28
N ILE A 57 -16.37 22.49 -33.04
CA ILE A 57 -16.01 22.92 -34.40
C ILE A 57 -17.26 22.88 -35.31
N LYS A 58 -18.06 21.81 -35.24
CA LYS A 58 -19.28 21.65 -36.05
C LYS A 58 -20.38 22.63 -35.67
N SER A 59 -20.51 22.97 -34.39
CA SER A 59 -21.51 23.92 -33.88
C SER A 59 -21.15 25.39 -34.15
N GLY A 60 -19.97 25.68 -34.71
CA GLY A 60 -19.50 27.06 -34.92
C GLY A 60 -19.23 27.83 -33.62
N GLY A 61 -19.04 27.12 -32.50
CA GLY A 61 -18.78 27.71 -31.20
C GLY A 61 -17.40 28.38 -31.13
N LYS A 62 -17.17 29.16 -30.07
CA LYS A 62 -15.87 29.77 -29.79
C LYS A 62 -14.85 28.68 -29.40
N LEU A 63 -14.19 28.13 -30.42
CA LEU A 63 -13.23 27.02 -30.27
C LEU A 63 -12.10 27.36 -29.28
N ALA A 64 -11.63 28.60 -29.27
CA ALA A 64 -10.58 29.05 -28.36
C ALA A 64 -11.01 28.91 -26.88
N ASP A 65 -12.17 29.46 -26.52
CA ASP A 65 -12.72 29.41 -25.16
C ASP A 65 -12.95 27.95 -24.70
N LEU A 66 -13.44 27.09 -25.61
CA LEU A 66 -13.69 25.69 -25.29
C LEU A 66 -12.42 24.85 -25.14
N LEU A 67 -11.38 25.15 -25.93
CA LEU A 67 -10.07 24.52 -25.75
C LEU A 67 -9.44 24.95 -24.42
N ASP A 68 -9.58 26.21 -24.04
CA ASP A 68 -9.07 26.72 -22.76
C ASP A 68 -9.80 26.08 -21.57
N GLN A 69 -11.14 26.04 -21.62
CA GLN A 69 -11.95 25.37 -20.61
C GLN A 69 -11.62 23.88 -20.51
N THR A 70 -11.56 23.16 -21.63
CA THR A 70 -11.23 21.73 -21.64
C THR A 70 -9.81 21.47 -21.11
N ALA A 71 -8.86 22.37 -21.40
CA ALA A 71 -7.51 22.27 -20.87
C ALA A 71 -7.48 22.49 -19.35
N SER A 72 -8.26 23.43 -18.83
CA SER A 72 -8.45 23.61 -17.39
C SER A 72 -9.06 22.37 -16.75
N ASP A 73 -10.16 21.85 -17.32
CA ASP A 73 -10.85 20.66 -16.81
C ASP A 73 -9.92 19.43 -16.75
N LEU A 74 -9.11 19.22 -17.79
CA LEU A 74 -8.13 18.14 -17.82
C LEU A 74 -7.05 18.32 -16.75
N ARG A 75 -6.57 19.56 -16.55
CA ARG A 75 -5.58 19.87 -15.52
C ARG A 75 -6.15 19.62 -14.12
N ASP A 76 -7.38 20.07 -13.86
CA ASP A 76 -8.07 19.89 -12.59
C ASP A 76 -8.33 18.40 -12.33
N GLN A 77 -8.78 17.65 -13.34
CA GLN A 77 -8.96 16.22 -13.25
C GLN A 77 -7.65 15.48 -12.90
N GLU A 78 -6.53 15.85 -13.53
CA GLU A 78 -5.23 15.26 -13.21
C GLU A 78 -4.74 15.64 -11.80
N MET A 79 -4.98 16.88 -11.36
CA MET A 79 -4.68 17.29 -9.98
C MET A 79 -5.48 16.46 -8.97
N ILE A 80 -6.78 16.29 -9.18
CA ILE A 80 -7.65 15.48 -8.31
C ILE A 80 -7.19 14.01 -8.29
N LYS A 81 -6.87 13.42 -9.45
CA LYS A 81 -6.35 12.04 -9.49
C LYS A 81 -5.05 11.90 -8.71
N LYS A 82 -4.15 12.86 -8.83
CA LYS A 82 -2.88 12.87 -8.10
C LYS A 82 -3.10 13.00 -6.59
N GLU A 83 -4.03 13.86 -6.18
CA GLU A 83 -4.42 14.02 -4.77
C GLU A 83 -5.02 12.73 -4.20
N ILE A 84 -5.96 12.10 -4.92
CA ILE A 84 -6.53 10.80 -4.55
C ILE A 84 -5.42 9.75 -4.42
N SER A 85 -4.54 9.64 -5.42
CA SER A 85 -3.45 8.67 -5.40
C SER A 85 -2.50 8.89 -4.22
N ALA A 86 -2.20 10.14 -3.87
CA ALA A 86 -1.33 10.46 -2.74
C ALA A 86 -2.02 10.14 -1.40
N SER A 87 -3.30 10.50 -1.25
CA SER A 87 -4.10 10.21 -0.06
C SER A 87 -4.24 8.69 0.15
N VAL A 88 -4.53 7.94 -0.90
CA VAL A 88 -4.62 6.48 -0.88
C VAL A 88 -3.27 5.84 -0.52
N LEU A 89 -2.17 6.35 -1.07
CA LEU A 89 -0.82 5.85 -0.77
C LEU A 89 -0.48 6.01 0.73
N MET A 90 -0.91 7.08 1.37
CA MET A 90 -0.69 7.28 2.81
C MET A 90 -1.34 6.15 3.64
N TYR A 91 -2.56 5.74 3.30
CA TYR A 91 -3.21 4.61 3.97
C TYR A 91 -2.47 3.30 3.74
N VAL A 92 -1.99 3.07 2.52
CA VAL A 92 -1.16 1.89 2.21
C VAL A 92 0.09 1.84 3.06
N ILE A 93 0.81 2.96 3.16
CA ILE A 93 2.03 3.07 3.97
C ILE A 93 1.70 2.80 5.44
N PHE A 94 0.60 3.35 5.95
CA PHE A 94 0.19 3.12 7.33
C PHE A 94 -0.07 1.64 7.63
N ILE A 95 -0.86 0.96 6.79
CA ILE A 95 -1.15 -0.47 6.94
C ILE A 95 0.13 -1.29 6.82
N PHE A 96 0.98 -0.96 5.86
CA PHE A 96 2.28 -1.61 5.69
C PHE A 96 3.13 -1.48 6.95
N VAL A 97 3.28 -0.29 7.52
CA VAL A 97 4.07 -0.07 8.74
C VAL A 97 3.45 -0.80 9.94
N ALA A 98 2.13 -0.74 10.10
CA ALA A 98 1.43 -1.39 11.20
C ALA A 98 1.63 -2.92 11.20
N ILE A 99 1.61 -3.55 10.02
CA ILE A 99 1.69 -5.01 9.89
C ILE A 99 3.15 -5.48 9.78
N ALA A 100 3.98 -4.77 9.03
CA ALA A 100 5.37 -5.14 8.82
C ALA A 100 6.24 -4.84 10.04
N PHE A 101 5.97 -3.76 10.79
CA PHE A 101 6.77 -3.37 11.96
C PHE A 101 5.96 -3.46 13.26
N GLY A 102 4.77 -2.87 13.30
CA GLY A 102 3.97 -2.75 14.52
C GLY A 102 3.61 -4.11 15.14
N ALA A 103 3.00 -5.00 14.35
CA ALA A 103 2.57 -6.31 14.83
C ALA A 103 3.75 -7.20 15.30
N PRO A 104 4.83 -7.39 14.53
CA PRO A 104 5.98 -8.19 14.98
C PRO A 104 6.62 -7.68 16.26
N LEU A 105 6.81 -6.37 16.39
CA LEU A 105 7.38 -5.77 17.60
C LEU A 105 6.47 -5.99 18.80
N LEU A 106 5.16 -5.79 18.65
CA LEU A 106 4.19 -6.02 19.71
C LEU A 106 4.17 -7.50 20.14
N PHE A 107 4.20 -8.44 19.18
CA PHE A 107 4.26 -9.87 19.48
C PHE A 107 5.59 -10.26 20.13
N ALA A 108 6.72 -9.70 19.72
CA ALA A 108 8.01 -9.95 20.35
C ALA A 108 8.00 -9.48 21.82
N MET A 109 7.49 -8.26 22.09
CA MET A 109 7.37 -7.74 23.45
C MET A 109 6.42 -8.59 24.31
N SER A 110 5.27 -8.98 23.76
CA SER A 110 4.31 -9.84 24.45
C SER A 110 4.91 -11.21 24.78
N SER A 111 5.62 -11.81 23.83
CA SER A 111 6.30 -13.11 24.03
C SER A 111 7.36 -13.03 25.11
N PHE A 112 8.14 -11.94 25.13
CA PHE A 112 9.14 -11.69 26.16
C PHE A 112 8.52 -11.51 27.56
N LEU A 113 7.42 -10.76 27.66
CA LEU A 113 6.71 -10.55 28.93
C LEU A 113 6.20 -11.87 29.51
N VAL A 114 5.55 -12.69 28.69
CA VAL A 114 5.04 -13.99 29.14
C VAL A 114 6.20 -14.89 29.57
N LYS A 115 7.31 -14.91 28.83
CA LYS A 115 8.52 -15.66 29.20
C LYS A 115 9.06 -15.27 30.58
N ILE A 116 9.12 -13.96 30.89
CA ILE A 116 9.55 -13.49 32.22
C ILE A 116 8.58 -13.96 33.31
N LEU A 117 7.28 -13.81 33.09
CA LEU A 117 6.26 -14.20 34.07
C LEU A 117 6.34 -15.70 34.39
N THR A 118 6.46 -16.54 33.36
CA THR A 118 6.60 -17.99 33.53
C THR A 118 7.90 -18.34 34.27
N LYS A 119 9.04 -17.72 33.93
CA LYS A 119 10.33 -17.95 34.61
C LYS A 119 10.26 -17.57 36.10
N ASN A 120 9.68 -16.40 36.42
CA ASN A 120 9.55 -15.95 37.80
C ASN A 120 8.60 -16.83 38.62
N MET A 121 7.49 -17.30 38.02
CA MET A 121 6.59 -18.26 38.67
C MET A 121 7.29 -19.59 38.98
N GLN A 122 8.12 -20.09 38.06
CA GLN A 122 8.91 -21.31 38.28
C GLN A 122 9.91 -21.13 39.44
N LEU A 123 10.69 -20.04 39.45
CA LEU A 123 11.63 -19.73 40.53
C LEU A 123 10.93 -19.63 41.90
N ILE A 124 9.75 -19.01 41.95
CA ILE A 124 8.95 -18.90 43.18
C ILE A 124 8.44 -20.27 43.62
N SER A 125 8.06 -21.15 42.69
CA SER A 125 7.61 -22.52 43.00
C SER A 125 8.74 -23.43 43.50
N GLU A 126 9.96 -23.26 42.99
CA GLU A 126 11.15 -24.02 43.41
C GLU A 126 11.69 -23.56 44.77
N GLY A 127 11.49 -22.29 45.14
CA GLY A 127 11.88 -21.73 46.44
C GLY A 127 10.87 -21.97 47.57
N MET A 128 9.72 -22.60 47.30
CA MET A 128 8.64 -22.78 48.28
C MET A 128 8.69 -24.19 48.92
N PRO A 129 8.74 -24.33 50.26
CA PRO A 129 8.65 -25.63 50.90
C PRO A 129 7.30 -26.29 50.60
N SER A 130 7.33 -27.61 50.39
CA SER A 130 6.26 -28.47 49.83
C SER A 130 4.97 -28.59 50.66
N GLY A 131 4.64 -27.62 51.51
CA GLY A 131 3.44 -27.60 52.36
C GLY A 131 2.79 -26.23 52.57
N GLY A 132 3.20 -25.17 51.85
CA GLY A 132 2.70 -23.80 52.08
C GLY A 132 1.53 -23.34 51.20
N LEU A 133 1.02 -24.19 50.29
CA LEU A 133 0.11 -23.77 49.21
C LEU A 133 -1.37 -23.62 49.61
N GLU A 134 -1.77 -24.00 50.82
CA GLU A 134 -3.20 -23.96 51.24
C GLU A 134 -3.71 -22.57 51.66
N GLY A 135 -2.86 -21.53 51.71
CA GLY A 135 -3.23 -20.19 52.20
C GLY A 135 -2.88 -19.01 51.29
N ALA A 136 -2.27 -19.25 50.13
CA ALA A 136 -1.93 -18.17 49.20
C ALA A 136 -3.15 -17.79 48.34
N PRO A 137 -3.48 -16.50 48.18
CA PRO A 137 -4.61 -16.05 47.33
C PRO A 137 -4.39 -16.31 45.82
N ILE A 138 -3.24 -16.85 45.45
CA ILE A 138 -2.86 -17.20 44.09
C ILE A 138 -2.76 -18.72 44.03
N SER A 139 -3.77 -19.37 43.46
CA SER A 139 -3.67 -20.77 43.05
C SER A 139 -2.63 -20.86 41.93
N ILE A 140 -1.41 -21.27 42.28
CA ILE A 140 -0.38 -21.63 41.29
C ILE A 140 -0.79 -22.98 40.69
N THR A 141 -1.80 -22.95 39.82
CA THR A 141 -1.98 -24.03 38.86
C THR A 141 -0.75 -24.00 37.96
N ASN A 142 -0.06 -25.14 37.82
CA ASN A 142 1.05 -25.32 36.88
C ASN A 142 0.54 -25.10 35.44
N ILE A 143 0.36 -23.85 35.05
CA ILE A 143 0.19 -23.46 33.65
C ILE A 143 1.59 -23.49 33.08
N THR A 144 1.99 -24.67 32.60
CA THR A 144 3.14 -24.81 31.71
C THR A 144 2.76 -24.16 30.38
N LEU A 145 2.77 -22.83 30.34
CA LEU A 145 2.78 -22.10 29.08
C LEU A 145 4.12 -22.40 28.44
N ASP A 146 4.11 -23.40 27.58
CA ASP A 146 5.27 -23.82 26.83
C ASP A 146 5.73 -22.65 25.95
N GLN A 147 7.03 -22.34 26.00
CA GLN A 147 7.62 -21.23 25.24
C GLN A 147 7.40 -21.43 23.73
N ASP A 148 7.37 -22.69 23.29
CA ASP A 148 7.12 -23.07 21.91
C ASP A 148 5.68 -22.76 21.47
N PHE A 149 4.70 -22.88 22.37
CA PHE A 149 3.31 -22.52 22.09
C PHE A 149 3.16 -21.02 21.79
N ILE A 150 3.84 -20.16 22.54
CA ILE A 150 3.78 -18.69 22.36
C ILE A 150 4.42 -18.28 21.02
N ASN A 151 5.59 -18.83 20.71
CA ASN A 151 6.27 -18.56 19.44
C ASN A 151 5.44 -19.07 18.25
N PHE A 152 4.87 -20.26 18.35
CA PHE A 152 3.98 -20.80 17.32
C PHE A 152 2.74 -19.93 17.14
N TYR A 153 2.08 -19.53 18.24
CA TYR A 153 0.93 -18.63 18.20
C TYR A 153 1.27 -17.28 17.55
N ALA A 154 2.43 -16.70 17.87
CA ALA A 154 2.88 -15.42 17.30
C ALA A 154 3.10 -15.53 15.78
N ILE A 155 3.76 -16.60 15.32
CA ILE A 155 4.02 -16.83 13.89
C ILE A 155 2.71 -17.05 13.12
N VAL A 156 1.78 -17.84 13.66
CA VAL A 156 0.47 -18.08 13.04
C VAL A 156 -0.33 -16.78 12.96
N SER A 157 -0.42 -16.04 14.07
CA SER A 157 -1.07 -14.73 14.13
C SER A 157 -0.48 -13.75 13.12
N LEU A 158 0.85 -13.63 13.05
CA LEU A 158 1.54 -12.78 12.08
C LEU A 158 1.28 -13.18 10.63
N THR A 159 1.23 -14.48 10.36
CA THR A 159 0.94 -15.01 9.03
C THR A 159 -0.48 -14.63 8.60
N VAL A 160 -1.45 -14.80 9.49
CA VAL A 160 -2.85 -14.43 9.23
C VAL A 160 -2.99 -12.92 9.04
N THR A 161 -2.41 -12.11 9.92
CA THR A 161 -2.45 -10.64 9.78
C THR A 161 -1.74 -10.16 8.52
N SER A 162 -0.62 -10.77 8.15
CA SER A 162 0.10 -10.45 6.91
C SER A 162 -0.69 -10.83 5.66
N PHE A 163 -1.39 -11.97 5.68
CA PHE A 163 -2.28 -12.38 4.61
C PHE A 163 -3.38 -11.33 4.36
N PHE A 164 -4.15 -10.99 5.41
CA PHE A 164 -5.24 -10.01 5.29
C PHE A 164 -4.71 -8.61 4.97
N GLY A 165 -3.62 -8.20 5.59
CA GLY A 165 -2.94 -6.93 5.30
C GLY A 165 -2.55 -6.79 3.83
N SER A 166 -2.00 -7.85 3.27
CA SER A 166 -1.60 -7.89 1.87
C SER A 166 -2.78 -7.79 0.91
N VAL A 167 -3.90 -8.47 1.22
CA VAL A 167 -5.14 -8.37 0.44
C VAL A 167 -5.70 -6.95 0.49
N ILE A 168 -5.76 -6.34 1.68
CA ILE A 168 -6.26 -4.97 1.87
C ILE A 168 -5.41 -3.97 1.08
N ILE A 169 -4.07 -4.07 1.16
CA ILE A 169 -3.16 -3.22 0.39
C ILE A 169 -3.43 -3.38 -1.12
N GLY A 170 -3.60 -4.61 -1.61
CA GLY A 170 -3.92 -4.87 -3.02
C GLY A 170 -5.23 -4.24 -3.48
N LEU A 171 -6.28 -4.39 -2.65
CA LEU A 171 -7.60 -3.81 -2.90
C LEU A 171 -7.53 -2.28 -2.97
N ILE A 172 -6.80 -1.65 -2.06
CA ILE A 172 -6.66 -0.19 -1.99
C ILE A 172 -5.88 0.38 -3.19
N LEU A 173 -4.79 -0.28 -3.62
CA LEU A 173 -3.94 0.21 -4.71
C LEU A 173 -4.53 -0.01 -6.10
N ARG A 174 -5.12 -1.18 -6.35
CA ARG A 174 -5.50 -1.61 -7.70
C ARG A 174 -6.99 -1.93 -7.86
N GLY A 175 -7.76 -1.96 -6.78
CA GLY A 175 -9.17 -2.30 -6.81
C GLY A 175 -9.48 -3.80 -6.88
N ASP A 176 -8.49 -4.68 -7.12
CA ASP A 176 -8.68 -6.13 -7.07
C ASP A 176 -7.85 -6.79 -5.98
N GLU A 177 -8.50 -7.65 -5.18
CA GLU A 177 -7.90 -8.46 -4.11
C GLU A 177 -6.77 -9.35 -4.60
N LYS A 178 -6.86 -9.84 -5.85
CA LYS A 178 -5.87 -10.74 -6.46
C LYS A 178 -4.50 -10.10 -6.58
N TYR A 179 -4.43 -8.79 -6.79
CA TYR A 179 -3.14 -8.09 -6.82
C TYR A 179 -2.48 -8.02 -5.44
N GLY A 180 -3.27 -8.12 -4.37
CA GLY A 180 -2.82 -8.16 -2.99
C GLY A 180 -1.90 -9.34 -2.71
N LEU A 181 -2.13 -10.50 -3.32
CA LEU A 181 -1.30 -11.69 -3.09
C LEU A 181 0.18 -11.51 -3.47
N LYS A 182 0.49 -10.58 -4.39
CA LYS A 182 1.88 -10.30 -4.76
C LYS A 182 2.68 -9.65 -3.61
N TYR A 183 2.01 -8.93 -2.72
CA TYR A 183 2.65 -8.27 -1.57
C TYR A 183 2.83 -9.20 -0.36
N LEU A 184 2.19 -10.37 -0.37
CA LEU A 184 2.18 -11.30 0.76
C LEU A 184 3.58 -11.83 1.08
N PRO A 185 4.36 -12.39 0.12
CA PRO A 185 5.66 -12.97 0.45
C PRO A 185 6.61 -11.93 1.03
N ILE A 186 6.57 -10.68 0.53
CA ILE A 186 7.47 -9.63 1.04
C ILE A 186 7.04 -9.13 2.42
N MET A 187 5.74 -8.95 2.66
CA MET A 187 5.20 -8.57 3.97
C MET A 187 5.50 -9.63 5.02
N LEU A 188 5.28 -10.90 4.68
CA LEU A 188 5.47 -12.03 5.59
C LEU A 188 6.95 -12.22 5.95
N LEU A 189 7.85 -12.11 4.97
CA LEU A 189 9.30 -12.16 5.23
C LEU A 189 9.76 -11.06 6.17
N ILE A 190 9.29 -9.82 5.95
CA ILE A 190 9.63 -8.68 6.82
C ILE A 190 9.05 -8.90 8.22
N ALA A 191 7.79 -9.30 8.32
CA ALA A 191 7.11 -9.47 9.59
C ALA A 191 7.75 -10.58 10.45
N ILE A 192 8.02 -11.75 9.88
CA ILE A 192 8.69 -12.85 10.58
C ILE A 192 10.13 -12.46 10.93
N GLY A 193 10.86 -11.85 9.99
CA GLY A 193 12.23 -11.39 10.23
C GLY A 193 12.32 -10.41 11.40
N LEU A 194 11.41 -9.44 11.46
CA LEU A 194 11.35 -8.47 12.55
C LEU A 194 10.89 -9.08 13.87
N PHE A 195 10.04 -10.10 13.86
CA PHE A 195 9.67 -10.82 15.08
C PHE A 195 10.88 -11.51 15.71
N PHE A 196 11.67 -12.24 14.92
CA PHE A 196 12.90 -12.88 15.42
C PHE A 196 13.94 -11.86 15.86
N LEU A 197 14.15 -10.80 15.08
CA LEU A 197 15.05 -9.70 15.46
C LEU A 197 14.60 -9.03 16.77
N GLY A 198 13.30 -8.80 16.92
CA GLY A 198 12.69 -8.22 18.11
C GLY A 198 12.90 -9.11 19.33
N ASN A 199 12.63 -10.40 19.24
CA ASN A 199 12.90 -11.35 20.32
C ASN A 199 14.38 -11.37 20.69
N PHE A 200 15.29 -11.45 19.70
CA PHE A 200 16.73 -11.41 19.95
C PHE A 200 17.17 -10.10 20.64
N ALA A 201 16.65 -8.95 20.19
CA ALA A 201 16.96 -7.66 20.80
C ALA A 201 16.47 -7.59 22.26
N MET A 202 15.25 -8.06 22.52
CA MET A 202 14.68 -8.11 23.87
C MET A 202 15.50 -9.02 24.79
N GLU A 203 15.89 -10.21 24.32
CA GLU A 203 16.75 -11.13 25.08
C GLU A 203 18.16 -10.56 25.30
N SER A 204 18.76 -9.89 24.32
CA SER A 204 20.10 -9.31 24.48
C SER A 204 20.13 -8.15 25.48
N LEU A 205 19.10 -7.27 25.42
CA LEU A 205 19.01 -6.08 26.27
C LEU A 205 18.59 -6.43 27.69
N PHE A 206 17.58 -7.30 27.85
CA PHE A 206 16.98 -7.59 29.16
C PHE A 206 17.38 -8.96 29.72
N GLY A 207 17.79 -9.91 28.88
CA GLY A 207 18.29 -11.21 29.32
C GLY A 207 19.57 -11.09 30.16
N LYS A 208 20.45 -10.13 29.84
CA LYS A 208 21.62 -9.82 30.67
C LYS A 208 21.28 -9.32 32.07
N MET A 209 20.11 -8.71 32.26
CA MET A 209 19.64 -8.33 33.61
C MET A 209 18.97 -9.48 34.35
N MET A 210 18.54 -10.53 33.65
CA MET A 210 17.90 -11.73 34.21
C MET A 210 18.88 -12.86 34.57
N GLU A 211 20.16 -12.74 34.22
CA GLU A 211 21.21 -13.69 34.58
C GLU A 211 22.00 -13.23 35.83
N VAL A 212 21.83 -11.96 36.22
CA VAL A 212 22.55 -11.30 37.33
C VAL A 212 21.69 -11.21 38.61
N ALA A 213 20.45 -11.68 38.59
CA ALA A 213 19.55 -11.79 39.75
C ALA A 213 19.19 -13.26 40.00
#